data_AF-V9DI11-F1
#
_entry.id   AF-V9DI11-F1
#
_cell.length_a   1.000
_cell.length_b   1.000
_cell.length_c   1.000
_cell.angle_alpha   90.00
_cell.angle_beta   90.00
_cell.angle_gamma   90.00
#
_symmetry.space_group_name_H-M   'P 1'
#
loop_
_entity.id
_entity.type
_entity.pdbx_description
1 polymer ?
#
loop_
_entity_poly.entity_id
_entity_poly.type
_entity_poly.pdbx_seq_one_letter_code
_entity_poly.pdbx_strand_id
1 'polypeptide(L)'
;MSNPPPPVAATAAAAPSSHSCKVILANTIAKVLVSEIQAGLTALNHQRQSQHQHEHVPQPPHLLGILANADPAAQTYARWTEKTCHDLGFAYTLLQVEKDSVEETILAANANPLYDGIIVYYPIYGGRQDQYLQNVVSVDKDVEGLSHLYIFNMYQNVRFLENAENPSAAPARKSILPCTPLAVIKILEYLHIYNPILPYGNRLFGRTVCVVNRSEVVGRPLAALLANDGACVYSVDVSGVQQFTRGEGIRKRKHEVVDKEGWTIEHCAPLCDVVITGVPGEAYKFPCHLLKEGAVCINFSSEKNFPPEVKERASIYVPAIGKVTIVVLLRNLLRVVQNRQAQLQLEQEQRSEGRDASHGVSSPLSNTKTQAQPELVPAPTDMSATTMNGVAS
;
A
#
# COMPACT_ATOMS: atom_id res chain seq x y z
N MET A 1 -10.70 -74.75 -33.68
CA MET A 1 -9.87 -74.62 -32.47
C MET A 1 -8.81 -73.56 -32.75
N SER A 2 -9.06 -72.34 -32.30
CA SER A 2 -8.19 -71.18 -32.48
C SER A 2 -8.03 -70.54 -31.11
N ASN A 3 -6.81 -70.58 -30.55
CA ASN A 3 -6.51 -70.06 -29.22
C ASN A 3 -6.76 -68.54 -29.14
N PRO A 4 -7.29 -68.03 -28.02
CA PRO A 4 -7.37 -66.59 -27.79
C PRO A 4 -5.98 -66.02 -27.44
N PRO A 5 -5.72 -64.72 -27.70
CA PRO A 5 -4.45 -64.09 -27.37
C PRO A 5 -4.35 -63.85 -25.85
N PRO A 6 -3.13 -63.77 -25.29
CA PRO A 6 -2.94 -63.56 -23.85
C PRO A 6 -3.25 -62.10 -23.46
N PRO A 7 -3.59 -61.84 -22.19
CA PRO A 7 -3.92 -60.49 -21.71
C PRO A 7 -2.64 -59.64 -21.61
N VAL A 8 -2.66 -58.46 -22.21
CA VAL A 8 -1.61 -57.45 -22.06
C VAL A 8 -1.78 -56.77 -20.71
N ALA A 9 -0.95 -57.15 -19.75
CA ALA A 9 -0.82 -56.42 -18.49
C ALA A 9 -0.11 -55.09 -18.74
N ALA A 10 -0.87 -54.02 -18.90
CA ALA A 10 -0.36 -52.65 -18.95
C ALA A 10 -0.25 -52.08 -17.52
N THR A 11 0.78 -52.48 -16.78
CA THR A 11 1.27 -51.67 -15.66
C THR A 11 2.02 -50.47 -16.23
N ALA A 12 1.31 -49.38 -16.49
CA ALA A 12 1.93 -48.08 -16.70
C ALA A 12 2.47 -47.60 -15.35
N ALA A 13 3.71 -47.98 -15.03
CA ALA A 13 4.47 -47.28 -14.01
C ALA A 13 4.64 -45.84 -14.48
N ALA A 14 3.98 -44.90 -13.80
CA ALA A 14 4.18 -43.48 -14.04
C ALA A 14 5.67 -43.18 -13.87
N ALA A 15 6.30 -42.71 -14.94
CA ALA A 15 7.67 -42.23 -14.89
C ALA A 15 7.76 -41.12 -13.83
N PRO A 16 8.78 -41.10 -12.96
CA PRO A 16 8.97 -39.99 -12.03
C PRO A 16 9.22 -38.74 -12.86
N SER A 17 8.21 -37.88 -12.96
CA SER A 17 8.35 -36.55 -13.50
C SER A 17 9.40 -35.85 -12.65
N SER A 18 10.52 -35.45 -13.25
CA SER A 18 11.54 -34.64 -12.60
C SER A 18 10.99 -33.23 -12.37
N HIS A 19 10.06 -33.08 -11.43
CA HIS A 19 9.56 -31.80 -10.99
C HIS A 19 10.67 -31.12 -10.18
N SER A 20 11.48 -30.32 -10.86
CA SER A 20 12.42 -29.43 -10.17
C SER A 20 11.71 -28.12 -9.82
N CYS A 21 11.39 -27.94 -8.55
CA CYS A 21 10.89 -26.67 -8.05
C CYS A 21 11.96 -25.58 -8.20
N LYS A 22 11.62 -24.51 -8.91
CA LYS A 22 12.51 -23.36 -9.07
C LYS A 22 12.38 -22.44 -7.86
N VAL A 23 13.43 -22.40 -7.03
CA VAL A 23 13.51 -21.46 -5.91
C VAL A 23 14.00 -20.10 -6.41
N ILE A 24 13.18 -19.06 -6.23
CA ILE A 24 13.52 -17.69 -6.63
C ILE A 24 13.61 -16.81 -5.38
N LEU A 25 14.77 -16.19 -5.19
CA LEU A 25 15.02 -15.33 -4.04
C LEU A 25 14.52 -13.92 -4.31
N ALA A 26 13.98 -13.25 -3.28
CA ALA A 26 13.56 -11.84 -3.34
C ALA A 26 14.63 -10.91 -3.92
N ASN A 27 15.91 -11.20 -3.68
CA ASN A 27 17.02 -10.42 -4.21
C ASN A 27 17.04 -10.38 -5.75
N THR A 28 16.73 -11.50 -6.41
CA THR A 28 16.72 -11.58 -7.88
C THR A 28 15.58 -10.75 -8.45
N ILE A 29 14.41 -10.80 -7.82
CA ILE A 29 13.22 -10.05 -8.23
C ILE A 29 13.43 -8.54 -8.00
N ALA A 30 13.96 -8.18 -6.83
CA ALA A 30 14.24 -6.79 -6.44
C ALA A 30 15.14 -6.06 -7.44
N LYS A 31 16.14 -6.73 -8.03
CA LYS A 31 17.04 -6.13 -9.03
C LYS A 31 16.32 -5.52 -10.23
N VAL A 32 15.21 -6.14 -10.67
CA VAL A 32 14.43 -5.62 -11.81
C VAL A 32 13.68 -4.33 -11.43
N LEU A 33 13.24 -4.22 -10.18
CA LEU A 33 12.53 -3.04 -9.67
C LEU A 33 13.48 -1.90 -9.30
N VAL A 34 14.73 -2.20 -8.95
CA VAL A 34 15.76 -1.21 -8.62
C VAL A 34 16.01 -0.24 -9.77
N SER A 35 16.02 -0.70 -11.01
CA SER A 35 16.23 0.18 -12.18
C SER A 35 15.10 1.21 -12.34
N GLU A 36 13.84 0.83 -12.07
CA GLU A 36 12.69 1.76 -12.07
C GLU A 36 12.89 2.87 -11.02
N ILE A 37 13.40 2.51 -9.83
CA ILE A 37 13.63 3.46 -8.73
C ILE A 37 14.77 4.42 -9.06
N GLN A 38 15.89 3.91 -9.58
CA GLN A 38 17.04 4.73 -9.95
C GLN A 38 16.67 5.74 -11.05
N ALA A 39 15.90 5.32 -12.04
CA ALA A 39 15.36 6.23 -13.06
C ALA A 39 14.44 7.29 -12.44
N GLY A 40 13.55 6.89 -11.53
CA GLY A 40 12.66 7.81 -10.82
C GLY A 40 13.38 8.83 -9.94
N LEU A 41 14.43 8.40 -9.23
CA LEU A 41 15.28 9.27 -8.41
C LEU A 41 16.06 10.26 -9.28
N THR A 42 16.58 9.81 -10.42
CA THR A 42 17.28 10.68 -11.37
C THR A 42 16.36 11.76 -11.92
N ALA A 43 15.14 11.39 -12.33
CA ALA A 43 14.14 12.35 -12.79
C ALA A 43 13.74 13.36 -11.70
N LEU A 44 13.56 12.89 -10.46
CA LEU A 44 13.24 13.74 -9.32
C LEU A 44 14.37 14.76 -9.03
N ASN A 45 15.62 14.32 -9.08
CA ASN A 45 16.78 15.18 -8.85
C ASN A 45 16.90 16.25 -9.94
N HIS A 46 16.70 15.89 -11.21
CA HIS A 46 16.66 16.86 -12.31
C HIS A 46 15.55 17.90 -12.14
N GLN A 47 14.35 17.47 -11.71
CA GLN A 47 13.25 18.39 -11.46
C GLN A 47 13.60 19.37 -10.32
N ARG A 48 14.17 18.90 -9.21
CA ARG A 48 14.60 19.75 -8.10
C ARG A 48 15.68 20.76 -8.51
N GLN A 49 16.64 20.37 -9.35
CA GLN A 49 17.66 21.27 -9.91
C GLN A 49 17.05 22.36 -10.78
N SER A 50 16.05 22.04 -11.60
CA SER A 50 15.41 23.03 -12.49
C SER A 50 14.58 24.08 -11.73
N GLN A 51 14.06 23.74 -10.55
CA GLN A 51 13.20 24.61 -9.75
C GLN A 51 13.98 25.53 -8.80
N HIS A 52 15.20 25.16 -8.40
CA HIS A 52 16.06 25.99 -7.55
C HIS A 52 17.19 26.61 -8.38
N GLN A 53 17.03 27.88 -8.75
CA GLN A 53 18.05 28.67 -9.46
C GLN A 53 19.29 29.02 -8.62
N HIS A 54 19.41 28.57 -7.35
CA HIS A 54 20.54 28.90 -6.47
C HIS A 54 21.12 27.65 -5.78
N GLU A 55 22.46 27.51 -5.89
CA GLU A 55 23.51 26.72 -5.20
C GLU A 55 23.24 25.54 -4.24
N HIS A 56 22.02 25.21 -3.85
CA HIS A 56 21.77 24.05 -2.98
C HIS A 56 21.73 22.75 -3.78
N VAL A 57 22.67 21.85 -3.47
CA VAL A 57 22.67 20.45 -3.93
C VAL A 57 21.31 19.82 -3.59
N PRO A 58 20.63 19.17 -4.56
CA PRO A 58 19.36 18.49 -4.29
C PRO A 58 19.56 17.45 -3.20
N GLN A 59 18.85 17.61 -2.08
CA GLN A 59 18.89 16.62 -1.01
C GLN A 59 18.21 15.34 -1.51
N PRO A 60 18.80 14.15 -1.29
CA PRO A 60 18.15 12.89 -1.63
C PRO A 60 16.88 12.72 -0.78
N PRO A 61 15.84 12.02 -1.28
CA PRO A 61 14.67 11.73 -0.47
C PRO A 61 15.05 11.03 0.83
N HIS A 62 14.53 11.53 1.95
CA HIS A 62 14.92 11.06 3.28
C HIS A 62 13.83 10.22 3.93
N LEU A 63 14.12 8.94 4.16
CA LEU A 63 13.27 8.03 4.90
C LEU A 63 13.64 7.98 6.38
N LEU A 64 12.68 8.23 7.27
CA LEU A 64 12.80 7.98 8.70
C LEU A 64 12.25 6.58 9.03
N GLY A 65 13.05 5.74 9.66
CA GLY A 65 12.59 4.52 10.30
C GLY A 65 12.42 4.69 11.81
N ILE A 66 11.29 4.25 12.35
CA ILE A 66 11.00 4.28 13.79
C ILE A 66 10.87 2.84 14.29
N LEU A 67 11.80 2.42 15.15
CA LEU A 67 11.84 1.09 15.75
C LEU A 67 11.56 1.19 17.26
N ALA A 68 10.47 0.58 17.71
CA ALA A 68 10.02 0.62 19.10
C ALA A 68 9.84 -0.80 19.70
N ASN A 69 10.53 -1.80 19.15
CA ASN A 69 10.50 -3.16 19.67
C ASN A 69 11.91 -3.78 19.69
N ALA A 70 12.07 -4.81 20.52
CA ALA A 70 13.31 -5.57 20.67
C ALA A 70 13.35 -6.83 19.79
N ASP A 71 12.44 -6.96 18.82
CA ASP A 71 12.36 -8.15 17.96
C ASP A 71 13.61 -8.22 17.05
N PRO A 72 14.43 -9.30 17.12
CA PRO A 72 15.58 -9.48 16.26
C PRO A 72 15.24 -9.46 14.76
N ALA A 73 14.05 -9.94 14.37
CA ALA A 73 13.60 -9.92 12.99
C ALA A 73 13.35 -8.48 12.50
N ALA A 74 12.67 -7.66 13.31
CA ALA A 74 12.43 -6.26 13.02
C ALA A 74 13.73 -5.45 12.96
N GLN A 75 14.67 -5.67 13.90
CA GLN A 75 16.00 -5.04 13.88
C GLN A 75 16.79 -5.39 12.62
N THR A 76 16.76 -6.66 12.22
CA THR A 76 17.43 -7.12 11.01
C THR A 76 16.80 -6.49 9.77
N TYR A 77 15.47 -6.42 9.72
CA TYR A 77 14.74 -5.78 8.64
C TYR A 77 15.03 -4.27 8.55
N ALA A 78 15.14 -3.58 9.69
CA ALA A 78 15.52 -2.17 9.75
C ALA A 78 16.94 -1.93 9.19
N ARG A 79 17.92 -2.77 9.55
CA ARG A 79 19.28 -2.71 8.99
C ARG A 79 19.31 -2.97 7.49
N TRP A 80 18.48 -3.90 6.99
CA TRP A 80 18.37 -4.13 5.54
C TRP A 80 17.74 -2.94 4.82
N THR A 81 16.76 -2.29 5.45
CA THR A 81 16.12 -1.08 4.92
C THR A 81 17.14 0.05 4.82
N GLU A 82 17.89 0.32 5.89
CA GLU A 82 18.99 1.29 5.92
C GLU A 82 19.99 1.04 4.80
N LYS A 83 20.53 -0.19 4.72
CA LYS A 83 21.51 -0.56 3.70
C LYS A 83 20.96 -0.33 2.29
N THR A 84 19.72 -0.74 2.03
CA THR A 84 19.10 -0.59 0.71
C THR A 84 18.86 0.88 0.36
N CYS A 85 18.51 1.72 1.33
CA CYS A 85 18.39 3.16 1.12
C CYS A 85 19.73 3.74 0.65
N HIS A 86 20.81 3.46 1.37
CA HIS A 86 22.15 3.96 1.04
C HIS A 86 22.64 3.44 -0.32
N ASP A 87 22.47 2.14 -0.58
CA ASP A 87 22.86 1.51 -1.85
C ASP A 87 22.13 2.13 -3.06
N LEU A 88 20.93 2.67 -2.87
CA LEU A 88 20.09 3.26 -3.91
C LEU A 88 20.11 4.80 -3.94
N GLY A 89 20.89 5.45 -3.06
CA GLY A 89 21.04 6.91 -3.04
C GLY A 89 19.93 7.67 -2.29
N PHE A 90 19.23 7.01 -1.36
CA PHE A 90 18.28 7.64 -0.44
C PHE A 90 18.97 8.00 0.88
N ALA A 91 18.56 9.10 1.50
CA ALA A 91 18.93 9.37 2.89
C ALA A 91 18.06 8.52 3.83
N TYR A 92 18.65 8.05 4.93
CA TYR A 92 17.95 7.25 5.92
C TYR A 92 18.36 7.65 7.34
N THR A 93 17.39 7.63 8.26
CA THR A 93 17.64 7.77 9.70
C THR A 93 16.83 6.72 10.43
N LEU A 94 17.45 5.99 11.36
CA LEU A 94 16.76 5.08 12.27
C LEU A 94 16.67 5.72 13.66
N LEU A 95 15.46 5.89 14.17
CA LEU A 95 15.22 6.22 15.57
C LEU A 95 14.79 4.96 16.30
N GLN A 96 15.57 4.58 17.31
CA GLN A 96 15.17 3.59 18.30
C GLN A 96 14.56 4.33 19.47
N VAL A 97 13.31 4.03 19.79
CA VAL A 97 12.54 4.72 20.81
C VAL A 97 11.88 3.71 21.74
N GLU A 98 11.58 4.15 22.95
CA GLU A 98 10.73 3.37 23.85
C GLU A 98 9.31 3.32 23.30
N LYS A 99 8.59 2.23 23.61
CA LYS A 99 7.21 2.02 23.15
C LYS A 99 6.34 3.24 23.43
N ASP A 100 6.38 3.75 24.65
CA ASP A 100 5.53 4.84 25.13
C ASP A 100 5.81 6.19 24.45
N SER A 101 6.98 6.36 23.82
CA SER A 101 7.36 7.58 23.11
C SER A 101 7.12 7.51 21.59
N VAL A 102 6.60 6.39 21.07
CA VAL A 102 6.48 6.18 19.62
C VAL A 102 5.52 7.18 18.97
N GLU A 103 4.38 7.45 19.60
CA GLU A 103 3.36 8.36 19.07
C GLU A 103 3.90 9.79 18.96
N GLU A 104 4.52 10.29 20.02
CA GLU A 104 5.15 11.61 20.04
C GLU A 104 6.25 11.72 18.98
N THR A 105 7.03 10.65 18.79
CA THR A 105 8.06 10.58 17.75
C THR A 105 7.46 10.67 16.35
N ILE A 106 6.35 9.97 16.09
CA ILE A 106 5.64 10.04 14.80
C ILE A 106 5.11 11.47 14.57
N LEU A 107 4.49 12.09 15.58
CA LEU A 107 3.95 13.44 15.48
C LEU A 107 5.06 14.47 15.19
N ALA A 108 6.20 14.38 15.86
CA ALA A 108 7.36 15.22 15.60
C ALA A 108 7.92 15.00 14.18
N ALA A 109 8.02 13.74 13.73
CA ALA A 109 8.46 13.39 12.38
C ALA A 109 7.52 13.89 11.28
N ASN A 110 6.20 13.86 11.54
CA ASN A 110 5.20 14.41 10.63
C ASN A 110 5.43 15.91 10.38
N ALA A 111 5.75 16.69 11.41
CA ALA A 111 6.01 18.12 11.28
C ALA A 111 7.41 18.47 10.74
N ASN A 112 8.36 17.55 10.81
CA ASN A 112 9.75 17.83 10.43
C ASN A 112 9.95 17.82 8.90
N PRO A 113 10.36 18.94 8.27
CA PRO A 113 10.54 19.02 6.81
C PRO A 113 11.76 18.22 6.30
N LEU A 114 12.65 17.77 7.20
CA LEU A 114 13.78 16.92 6.84
C LEU A 114 13.33 15.56 6.27
N TYR A 115 12.26 14.99 6.83
CA TYR A 115 11.81 13.65 6.47
C TYR A 115 10.76 13.69 5.37
N ASP A 116 11.05 13.00 4.28
CA ASP A 116 10.15 12.86 3.14
C ASP A 116 9.18 11.68 3.31
N GLY A 117 9.54 10.66 4.07
CA GLY A 117 8.68 9.54 4.40
C GLY A 117 9.04 8.87 5.73
N ILE A 118 8.09 8.10 6.26
CA ILE A 118 8.17 7.43 7.54
C ILE A 118 7.81 5.95 7.36
N ILE A 119 8.64 5.07 7.91
CA ILE A 119 8.36 3.64 8.12
C ILE A 119 8.37 3.35 9.62
N VAL A 120 7.37 2.60 10.10
CA VAL A 120 7.28 2.18 11.50
C VAL A 120 7.40 0.65 11.56
N TYR A 121 8.34 0.15 12.36
CA TYR A 121 8.58 -1.30 12.44
C TYR A 121 7.62 -1.96 13.44
N TYR A 122 6.54 -2.55 12.91
CA TYR A 122 5.56 -3.34 13.66
C TYR A 122 6.00 -4.80 13.87
N PRO A 123 5.41 -5.52 14.85
CA PRO A 123 4.45 -5.06 15.86
C PRO A 123 5.11 -4.25 16.99
N ILE A 124 4.39 -3.30 17.58
CA ILE A 124 4.86 -2.54 18.76
C ILE A 124 4.07 -3.02 19.98
N TYR A 125 2.74 -2.96 19.88
CA TYR A 125 1.79 -3.40 20.89
C TYR A 125 1.03 -4.68 20.47
N GLY A 126 1.07 -5.06 19.18
CA GLY A 126 0.51 -6.33 18.70
C GLY A 126 -1.02 -6.35 18.56
N GLY A 127 -1.65 -5.20 18.36
CA GLY A 127 -3.11 -5.10 18.31
C GLY A 127 -3.64 -3.79 17.74
N ARG A 128 -4.80 -3.33 18.24
CA ARG A 128 -5.48 -2.12 17.76
C ARG A 128 -4.67 -0.83 17.93
N GLN A 129 -3.77 -0.79 18.91
CA GLN A 129 -2.85 0.33 19.09
C GLN A 129 -1.89 0.50 17.91
N ASP A 130 -1.42 -0.60 17.31
CA ASP A 130 -0.59 -0.52 16.11
C ASP A 130 -1.41 0.04 14.92
N GLN A 131 -2.67 -0.35 14.78
CA GLN A 131 -3.58 0.22 13.77
C GLN A 131 -3.86 1.71 14.02
N TYR A 132 -3.92 2.13 15.27
CA TYR A 132 -4.02 3.55 15.62
C TYR A 132 -2.77 4.30 15.16
N LEU A 133 -1.57 3.82 15.52
CA LEU A 133 -0.30 4.44 15.11
C LEU A 133 -0.14 4.54 13.59
N GLN A 134 -0.60 3.53 12.84
CA GLN A 134 -0.65 3.56 11.37
C GLN A 134 -1.42 4.76 10.82
N ASN A 135 -2.44 5.24 11.54
CA ASN A 135 -3.23 6.42 11.17
C ASN A 135 -2.68 7.73 11.75
N VAL A 136 -1.74 7.67 12.70
CA VAL A 136 -1.02 8.86 13.21
C VAL A 136 0.05 9.31 12.20
N VAL A 137 0.64 8.39 11.43
CA VAL A 137 1.58 8.75 10.36
C VAL A 137 0.85 9.58 9.30
N SER A 138 1.42 10.73 8.93
CA SER A 138 0.81 11.60 7.94
C SER A 138 0.71 10.90 6.59
N VAL A 139 -0.43 11.05 5.91
CA VAL A 139 -0.69 10.45 4.58
C VAL A 139 0.39 10.83 3.57
N ASP A 140 0.89 12.06 3.62
CA ASP A 140 1.91 12.57 2.72
C ASP A 140 3.34 12.14 3.12
N LYS A 141 3.50 11.29 4.14
CA LYS A 141 4.76 10.69 4.58
C LYS A 141 4.66 9.18 4.80
N ASP A 142 3.46 8.62 4.81
CA ASP A 142 3.22 7.18 4.90
C ASP A 142 3.67 6.49 3.61
N VAL A 143 4.87 5.91 3.64
CA VAL A 143 5.44 5.19 2.49
C VAL A 143 5.02 3.72 2.47
N GLU A 144 4.50 3.20 3.58
CA GLU A 144 4.00 1.84 3.69
C GLU A 144 2.60 1.71 3.13
N GLY A 145 1.84 2.80 3.06
CA GLY A 145 0.46 2.83 2.59
C GLY A 145 -0.53 2.24 3.60
N LEU A 146 -0.25 2.38 4.90
CA LEU A 146 -1.04 1.79 6.00
C LEU A 146 -2.15 2.70 6.51
N SER A 147 -2.12 4.00 6.18
CA SER A 147 -3.21 4.92 6.48
C SER A 147 -4.53 4.39 5.92
N HIS A 148 -5.61 4.54 6.70
CA HIS A 148 -6.94 4.14 6.29
C HIS A 148 -7.34 4.71 4.92
N LEU A 149 -6.87 5.91 4.56
CA LEU A 149 -7.13 6.50 3.24
C LEU A 149 -6.59 5.64 2.09
N TYR A 150 -5.34 5.18 2.16
CA TYR A 150 -4.73 4.35 1.11
C TYR A 150 -5.39 2.98 1.04
N ILE A 151 -5.68 2.38 2.20
CA ILE A 151 -6.38 1.10 2.30
C ILE A 151 -7.80 1.19 1.73
N PHE A 152 -8.53 2.24 2.07
CA PHE A 152 -9.87 2.50 1.55
C PHE A 152 -9.84 2.69 0.02
N ASN A 153 -8.95 3.54 -0.48
CA ASN A 153 -8.81 3.78 -1.92
C ASN A 153 -8.49 2.50 -2.68
N MET A 154 -7.59 1.68 -2.14
CA MET A 154 -7.27 0.37 -2.69
C MET A 154 -8.52 -0.51 -2.79
N TYR A 155 -9.31 -0.65 -1.71
CA TYR A 155 -10.52 -1.47 -1.73
C TYR A 155 -11.57 -0.97 -2.73
N GLN A 156 -11.68 0.35 -2.91
CA GLN A 156 -12.61 0.98 -3.85
C GLN A 156 -12.06 1.10 -5.28
N ASN A 157 -10.85 0.60 -5.54
CA ASN A 157 -10.14 0.78 -6.81
C ASN A 157 -9.99 2.27 -7.23
N VAL A 158 -9.89 3.17 -6.25
CA VAL A 158 -9.59 4.58 -6.44
C VAL A 158 -8.08 4.73 -6.69
N ARG A 159 -7.72 5.32 -7.82
CA ARG A 159 -6.32 5.43 -8.28
C ARG A 159 -5.64 6.74 -7.89
N PHE A 160 -6.41 7.77 -7.56
CA PHE A 160 -5.93 9.12 -7.29
C PHE A 160 -6.53 9.63 -5.98
N LEU A 161 -5.78 10.47 -5.25
CA LEU A 161 -6.18 11.01 -3.95
C LEU A 161 -7.23 12.12 -4.06
N GLU A 162 -7.35 12.74 -5.23
CA GLU A 162 -8.31 13.81 -5.51
C GLU A 162 -9.45 13.29 -6.38
N ASN A 163 -10.67 13.79 -6.11
CA ASN A 163 -11.83 13.49 -6.95
C ASN A 163 -11.58 14.09 -8.34
N ALA A 164 -11.78 13.29 -9.39
CA ALA A 164 -11.61 13.66 -10.79
C ALA A 164 -12.62 14.71 -11.30
N GLU A 165 -13.18 15.55 -10.42
CA GLU A 165 -14.15 16.59 -10.74
C GLU A 165 -13.50 17.84 -11.34
N ASN A 166 -12.17 17.98 -11.22
CA ASN A 166 -11.44 19.07 -11.89
C ASN A 166 -10.11 18.58 -12.52
N PRO A 167 -10.16 17.92 -13.69
CA PRO A 167 -8.99 17.32 -14.34
C PRO A 167 -8.04 18.32 -15.04
N SER A 168 -8.25 19.63 -14.93
CA SER A 168 -7.76 20.59 -15.93
C SER A 168 -6.44 21.31 -15.63
N ALA A 169 -5.67 20.99 -14.59
CA ALA A 169 -4.41 21.74 -14.36
C ALA A 169 -3.23 20.99 -13.71
N ALA A 170 -3.44 19.85 -13.03
CA ALA A 170 -2.37 19.24 -12.23
C ALA A 170 -2.03 17.80 -12.63
N PRO A 171 -0.79 17.33 -12.40
CA PRO A 171 -0.52 15.90 -12.39
C PRO A 171 -1.30 15.26 -11.23
N ALA A 172 -2.31 14.46 -11.57
CA ALA A 172 -3.17 13.79 -10.61
C ALA A 172 -2.34 12.97 -9.59
N ARG A 173 -2.49 13.30 -8.30
CA ARG A 173 -1.76 12.64 -7.20
C ARG A 173 -2.24 11.21 -7.06
N LYS A 174 -1.35 10.25 -7.29
CA LYS A 174 -1.71 8.83 -7.26
C LYS A 174 -1.82 8.34 -5.83
N SER A 175 -2.90 7.60 -5.52
CA SER A 175 -3.00 6.85 -4.28
C SER A 175 -2.00 5.70 -4.33
N ILE A 176 -1.08 5.62 -3.36
CA ILE A 176 -0.17 4.47 -3.26
C ILE A 176 -0.94 3.23 -2.78
N LEU A 177 -0.32 2.06 -2.96
CA LEU A 177 -0.83 0.79 -2.45
C LEU A 177 0.04 0.33 -1.29
N PRO A 178 -0.51 -0.45 -0.34
CA PRO A 178 0.25 -1.00 0.77
C PRO A 178 1.44 -1.81 0.25
N CYS A 179 2.63 -1.54 0.78
CA CYS A 179 3.88 -2.00 0.18
C CYS A 179 4.00 -3.53 0.15
N THR A 180 3.53 -4.25 1.17
CA THR A 180 3.61 -5.71 1.25
C THR A 180 2.67 -6.41 0.25
N PRO A 181 1.35 -6.12 0.20
CA PRO A 181 0.49 -6.58 -0.89
C PRO A 181 1.02 -6.24 -2.29
N LEU A 182 1.50 -5.01 -2.48
CA LEU A 182 2.07 -4.58 -3.75
C LEU A 182 3.35 -5.35 -4.11
N ALA A 183 4.20 -5.68 -3.15
CA ALA A 183 5.39 -6.50 -3.36
C ALA A 183 5.02 -7.91 -3.84
N VAL A 184 3.98 -8.53 -3.28
CA VAL A 184 3.48 -9.82 -3.76
C VAL A 184 2.97 -9.72 -5.19
N ILE A 185 2.25 -8.66 -5.55
CA ILE A 185 1.82 -8.41 -6.93
C ILE A 185 3.03 -8.29 -7.86
N LYS A 186 4.05 -7.52 -7.48
CA LYS A 186 5.30 -7.38 -8.26
C LYS A 186 6.05 -8.70 -8.43
N ILE A 187 6.02 -9.57 -7.41
CA ILE A 187 6.55 -10.93 -7.52
C ILE A 187 5.74 -11.72 -8.55
N LEU A 188 4.41 -11.72 -8.48
CA LEU A 188 3.56 -12.44 -9.43
C LEU A 188 3.70 -11.94 -10.87
N GLU A 189 3.90 -10.63 -11.07
CA GLU A 189 4.24 -10.04 -12.37
C GLU A 189 5.59 -10.56 -12.89
N TYR A 190 6.63 -10.55 -12.05
CA TYR A 190 7.96 -11.08 -12.39
C TYR A 190 7.94 -12.58 -12.72
N LEU A 191 7.09 -13.35 -12.04
CA LEU A 191 6.91 -14.78 -12.26
C LEU A 191 6.02 -15.12 -13.47
N HIS A 192 5.55 -14.12 -14.22
CA HIS A 192 4.64 -14.28 -15.36
C HIS A 192 3.32 -15.00 -15.03
N ILE A 193 2.85 -14.86 -13.79
CA ILE A 193 1.53 -15.37 -13.38
C ILE A 193 0.42 -14.45 -13.89
N TYR A 194 0.70 -13.15 -13.94
CA TYR A 194 -0.11 -12.17 -14.63
C TYR A 194 -0.02 -12.40 -16.14
N ASN A 195 -1.15 -12.58 -16.80
CA ASN A 195 -1.22 -12.71 -18.25
C ASN A 195 -1.21 -11.33 -18.91
N PRO A 196 -0.12 -10.92 -19.59
CA PRO A 196 -0.01 -9.59 -20.19
C PRO A 196 -0.91 -9.40 -21.42
N ILE A 197 -1.45 -10.48 -22.01
CA ILE A 197 -2.38 -10.42 -23.14
C ILE A 197 -3.74 -9.86 -22.68
N LEU A 198 -4.10 -10.07 -21.41
CA LEU A 198 -5.34 -9.56 -20.85
C LEU A 198 -5.24 -8.08 -20.49
N PRO A 199 -6.36 -7.33 -20.57
CA PRO A 199 -6.38 -5.92 -20.22
C PRO A 199 -5.97 -5.70 -18.76
N TYR A 200 -5.42 -4.51 -18.49
CA TYR A 200 -5.07 -4.10 -17.13
C TYR A 200 -6.31 -4.15 -16.22
N GLY A 201 -6.12 -4.63 -14.99
CA GLY A 201 -7.24 -4.91 -14.07
C GLY A 201 -8.00 -6.22 -14.35
N ASN A 202 -7.50 -7.08 -15.24
CA ASN A 202 -8.05 -8.44 -15.45
C ASN A 202 -6.97 -9.49 -15.75
N ARG A 203 -5.71 -9.19 -15.42
CA ARG A 203 -4.55 -10.00 -15.82
C ARG A 203 -4.42 -11.33 -15.06
N LEU A 204 -5.16 -11.48 -13.96
CA LEU A 204 -5.24 -12.73 -13.21
C LEU A 204 -6.53 -13.52 -13.50
N PHE A 205 -7.31 -13.13 -14.51
CA PHE A 205 -8.51 -13.86 -14.88
C PHE A 205 -8.22 -15.34 -15.13
N GLY A 206 -9.06 -16.20 -14.53
CA GLY A 206 -8.91 -17.65 -14.60
C GLY A 206 -7.88 -18.24 -13.63
N ARG A 207 -7.18 -17.43 -12.84
CA ARG A 207 -6.29 -17.92 -11.78
C ARG A 207 -7.03 -18.09 -10.46
N THR A 208 -6.70 -19.16 -9.75
CA THR A 208 -7.15 -19.41 -8.37
C THR A 208 -5.99 -19.21 -7.39
N VAL A 209 -6.22 -18.41 -6.34
CA VAL A 209 -5.17 -18.06 -5.37
C VAL A 209 -5.63 -18.35 -3.96
N CYS A 210 -4.83 -19.05 -3.16
CA CYS A 210 -5.03 -19.22 -1.73
C CYS A 210 -4.16 -18.22 -0.98
N VAL A 211 -4.76 -17.39 -0.12
CA VAL A 211 -4.04 -16.48 0.78
C VAL A 211 -4.27 -16.96 2.22
N VAL A 212 -3.23 -17.53 2.82
CA VAL A 212 -3.23 -18.01 4.21
C VAL A 212 -2.74 -16.90 5.13
N ASN A 213 -3.63 -15.96 5.39
CA ASN A 213 -3.58 -14.85 6.34
C ASN A 213 -4.77 -13.94 6.00
N ARG A 214 -5.53 -13.49 7.00
CA ARG A 214 -6.63 -12.52 6.81
C ARG A 214 -6.51 -11.29 7.71
N SER A 215 -5.28 -10.86 8.00
CA SER A 215 -5.01 -9.62 8.74
C SER A 215 -5.48 -8.40 7.95
N GLU A 216 -5.87 -7.35 8.67
CA GLU A 216 -6.24 -6.06 8.07
C GLU A 216 -5.05 -5.35 7.41
N VAL A 217 -3.82 -5.67 7.85
CA VAL A 217 -2.59 -5.02 7.40
C VAL A 217 -2.12 -5.58 6.04
N VAL A 218 -2.23 -6.91 5.84
CA VAL A 218 -1.67 -7.55 4.63
C VAL A 218 -2.65 -8.54 4.00
N GLY A 219 -3.19 -9.49 4.75
CA GLY A 219 -3.94 -10.62 4.21
C GLY A 219 -5.18 -10.21 3.42
N ARG A 220 -6.08 -9.43 4.04
CA ARG A 220 -7.30 -8.93 3.38
C ARG A 220 -6.99 -7.95 2.24
N PRO A 221 -6.08 -6.96 2.40
CA PRO A 221 -5.65 -6.11 1.30
C PRO A 221 -5.13 -6.89 0.08
N LEU A 222 -4.29 -7.90 0.32
CA LEU A 222 -3.73 -8.73 -0.74
C LEU A 222 -4.83 -9.52 -1.46
N ALA A 223 -5.73 -10.17 -0.71
CA ALA A 223 -6.83 -10.94 -1.30
C ALA A 223 -7.73 -10.05 -2.18
N ALA A 224 -8.07 -8.86 -1.70
CA ALA A 224 -8.87 -7.90 -2.45
C ALA A 224 -8.19 -7.40 -3.72
N LEU A 225 -6.88 -7.08 -3.66
CA LEU A 225 -6.13 -6.64 -4.84
C LEU A 225 -6.09 -7.72 -5.93
N LEU A 226 -5.78 -8.96 -5.55
CA LEU A 226 -5.74 -10.09 -6.48
C LEU A 226 -7.12 -10.36 -7.10
N ALA A 227 -8.19 -10.29 -6.31
CA ALA A 227 -9.56 -10.45 -6.78
C ALA A 227 -9.97 -9.33 -7.75
N ASN A 228 -9.60 -8.09 -7.44
CA ASN A 228 -9.83 -6.93 -8.31
C ASN A 228 -9.09 -7.04 -9.65
N ASP A 229 -7.95 -7.74 -9.69
CA ASP A 229 -7.21 -8.04 -10.92
C ASP A 229 -7.71 -9.30 -11.67
N GLY A 230 -8.81 -9.90 -11.20
CA GLY A 230 -9.56 -10.96 -11.89
C GLY A 230 -9.35 -12.37 -11.32
N ALA A 231 -8.54 -12.55 -10.28
CA ALA A 231 -8.38 -13.86 -9.66
C ALA A 231 -9.63 -14.28 -8.87
N CYS A 232 -9.84 -15.59 -8.74
CA CYS A 232 -10.66 -16.15 -7.68
C CYS A 232 -9.77 -16.42 -6.46
N VAL A 233 -10.00 -15.72 -5.35
CA VAL A 233 -9.09 -15.78 -4.20
C VAL A 233 -9.78 -16.43 -3.00
N TYR A 234 -9.19 -17.48 -2.45
CA TYR A 234 -9.60 -18.07 -1.18
C TYR A 234 -8.76 -17.46 -0.06
N SER A 235 -9.35 -16.60 0.76
CA SER A 235 -8.74 -16.00 1.94
C SER A 235 -9.01 -16.87 3.16
N VAL A 236 -7.94 -17.47 3.69
CA VAL A 236 -7.97 -18.42 4.80
C VAL A 236 -7.55 -17.72 6.09
N ASP A 237 -8.32 -17.98 7.14
CA ASP A 237 -8.07 -17.54 8.52
C ASP A 237 -8.37 -18.69 9.49
N VAL A 238 -7.99 -18.51 10.76
CA VAL A 238 -8.34 -19.44 11.84
C VAL A 238 -9.85 -19.64 11.99
N SER A 239 -10.67 -18.66 11.61
CA SER A 239 -12.13 -18.71 11.69
C SER A 239 -12.81 -19.34 10.47
N GLY A 240 -12.07 -19.66 9.39
CA GLY A 240 -12.61 -20.29 8.19
C GLY A 240 -12.18 -19.61 6.89
N VAL A 241 -12.85 -19.96 5.79
CA VAL A 241 -12.47 -19.53 4.43
C VAL A 241 -13.50 -18.55 3.83
N GLN A 242 -12.98 -17.51 3.20
CA GLN A 242 -13.75 -16.55 2.41
C GLN A 242 -13.31 -16.59 0.95
N GLN A 243 -14.27 -16.53 0.03
CA GLN A 243 -14.01 -16.43 -1.40
C GLN A 243 -14.16 -14.97 -1.84
N PHE A 244 -13.07 -14.39 -2.32
CA PHE A 244 -13.00 -13.06 -2.88
C PHE A 244 -13.00 -13.16 -4.40
N THR A 245 -13.91 -12.43 -5.04
CA THR A 245 -14.03 -12.35 -6.50
C THR A 245 -14.11 -10.90 -6.94
N ARG A 246 -13.90 -10.68 -8.24
CA ARG A 246 -14.15 -9.36 -8.84
C ARG A 246 -15.63 -8.99 -8.66
N GLY A 247 -15.90 -7.74 -8.31
CA GLY A 247 -17.28 -7.25 -8.21
C GLY A 247 -18.01 -7.30 -9.56
N GLU A 248 -19.26 -7.73 -9.54
CA GLU A 248 -20.09 -7.86 -10.74
C GLU A 248 -20.91 -6.59 -11.02
N GLY A 249 -20.93 -6.14 -12.27
CA GLY A 249 -21.76 -5.03 -12.76
C GLY A 249 -21.07 -3.65 -12.80
N ILE A 250 -21.74 -2.68 -13.45
CA ILE A 250 -21.19 -1.33 -13.74
C ILE A 250 -20.99 -0.49 -12.45
N ARG A 251 -21.76 -0.76 -11.40
CA ARG A 251 -21.77 0.02 -10.15
C ARG A 251 -20.84 -0.52 -9.06
N LYS A 252 -20.42 -1.78 -9.12
CA LYS A 252 -19.59 -2.40 -8.07
C LYS A 252 -18.11 -2.36 -8.44
N ARG A 253 -17.43 -1.30 -8.01
CA ARG A 253 -15.97 -1.15 -8.19
C ARG A 253 -15.15 -1.93 -7.16
N LYS A 254 -15.78 -2.46 -6.11
CA LYS A 254 -15.15 -3.23 -5.03
C LYS A 254 -15.30 -4.73 -5.29
N HIS A 255 -14.30 -5.50 -4.85
CA HIS A 255 -14.36 -6.96 -4.77
C HIS A 255 -15.60 -7.44 -3.98
N GLU A 256 -16.11 -8.62 -4.35
CA GLU A 256 -17.16 -9.32 -3.62
C GLU A 256 -16.54 -10.37 -2.70
N VAL A 257 -17.17 -10.57 -1.55
CA VAL A 257 -16.73 -11.54 -0.54
C VAL A 257 -17.90 -12.44 -0.23
N VAL A 258 -17.67 -13.75 -0.35
CA VAL A 258 -18.63 -14.80 -0.02
C VAL A 258 -18.00 -15.70 1.03
N ASP A 259 -18.65 -15.85 2.17
CA ASP A 259 -18.24 -16.83 3.18
C ASP A 259 -18.45 -18.25 2.67
N LYS A 260 -17.46 -19.12 2.87
CA LYS A 260 -17.52 -20.54 2.49
C LYS A 260 -17.72 -21.37 3.75
N GLU A 261 -18.98 -21.53 4.16
CA GLU A 261 -19.34 -22.25 5.38
C GLU A 261 -18.77 -23.68 5.37
N GLY A 262 -18.12 -24.06 6.47
CA GLY A 262 -17.49 -25.38 6.65
C GLY A 262 -16.20 -25.59 5.84
N TRP A 263 -15.79 -24.64 4.99
CA TRP A 263 -14.55 -24.78 4.24
C TRP A 263 -13.33 -24.49 5.10
N THR A 264 -12.29 -25.26 4.84
CA THR A 264 -10.97 -25.17 5.46
C THR A 264 -9.89 -25.15 4.37
N ILE A 265 -8.63 -25.08 4.78
CA ILE A 265 -7.50 -25.06 3.84
C ILE A 265 -7.44 -26.32 2.96
N GLU A 266 -7.87 -27.47 3.48
CA GLU A 266 -8.01 -28.76 2.81
C GLU A 266 -8.92 -28.70 1.59
N HIS A 267 -9.92 -27.82 1.63
CA HIS A 267 -10.88 -27.67 0.55
C HIS A 267 -10.37 -26.73 -0.55
N CYS A 268 -9.70 -25.63 -0.17
CA CYS A 268 -9.32 -24.59 -1.13
C CYS A 268 -7.91 -24.73 -1.70
N ALA A 269 -6.92 -25.17 -0.91
CA ALA A 269 -5.53 -25.26 -1.36
C ALA A 269 -5.34 -26.17 -2.59
N PRO A 270 -5.99 -27.35 -2.71
CA PRO A 270 -5.84 -28.22 -3.89
C PRO A 270 -6.37 -27.60 -5.19
N LEU A 271 -7.23 -26.57 -5.09
CA LEU A 271 -7.82 -25.88 -6.24
C LEU A 271 -6.95 -24.73 -6.76
N CYS A 272 -5.95 -24.30 -5.99
CA CYS A 272 -5.25 -23.06 -6.22
C CYS A 272 -3.98 -23.22 -7.06
N ASP A 273 -3.85 -22.39 -8.10
CA ASP A 273 -2.62 -22.27 -8.89
C ASP A 273 -1.50 -21.57 -8.12
N VAL A 274 -1.87 -20.70 -7.17
CA VAL A 274 -0.95 -19.92 -6.34
C VAL A 274 -1.34 -20.06 -4.88
N VAL A 275 -0.37 -20.31 -4.00
CA VAL A 275 -0.54 -20.32 -2.55
C VAL A 275 0.40 -19.31 -1.92
N ILE A 276 -0.16 -18.37 -1.17
CA ILE A 276 0.55 -17.27 -0.53
C ILE A 276 0.32 -17.37 0.97
N THR A 277 1.39 -17.52 1.75
CA THR A 277 1.31 -17.69 3.20
C THR A 277 1.95 -16.52 3.92
N GLY A 278 1.37 -16.11 5.04
CA GLY A 278 1.96 -15.10 5.90
C GLY A 278 1.51 -15.20 7.34
N VAL A 279 1.41 -16.41 7.87
CA VAL A 279 1.01 -16.66 9.25
C VAL A 279 2.18 -16.30 10.17
N PRO A 280 1.98 -15.42 11.18
CA PRO A 280 3.03 -15.10 12.14
C PRO A 280 3.30 -16.29 13.07
N GLY A 281 4.54 -16.39 13.56
CA GLY A 281 4.96 -17.40 14.51
C GLY A 281 5.50 -18.69 13.88
N GLU A 282 6.46 -19.31 14.57
CA GLU A 282 7.21 -20.45 14.06
C GLU A 282 6.38 -21.75 14.01
N ALA A 283 5.31 -21.83 14.80
CA ALA A 283 4.48 -23.03 14.94
C ALA A 283 3.73 -23.40 13.66
N TYR A 284 3.37 -22.41 12.83
CA TYR A 284 2.61 -22.68 11.62
C TYR A 284 3.51 -23.28 10.53
N LYS A 285 3.03 -24.39 9.94
CA LYS A 285 3.62 -25.01 8.75
C LYS A 285 2.50 -25.37 7.79
N PHE A 286 2.64 -24.96 6.54
CA PHE A 286 1.67 -25.27 5.50
C PHE A 286 1.73 -26.76 5.15
N PRO A 287 0.58 -27.46 5.09
CA PRO A 287 0.51 -28.87 4.70
C PRO A 287 0.77 -29.04 3.19
N CYS A 288 2.03 -29.25 2.78
CA CYS A 288 2.43 -29.33 1.38
C CYS A 288 1.72 -30.43 0.55
N HIS A 289 1.17 -31.45 1.21
CA HIS A 289 0.37 -32.48 0.56
C HIS A 289 -1.00 -31.96 0.03
N LEU A 290 -1.40 -30.74 0.38
CA LEU A 290 -2.56 -30.07 -0.20
C LEU A 290 -2.25 -29.25 -1.45
N LEU A 291 -0.96 -29.03 -1.76
CA LEU A 291 -0.59 -28.24 -2.92
C LEU A 291 -0.99 -28.96 -4.21
N LYS A 292 -1.64 -28.20 -5.10
CA LYS A 292 -1.80 -28.59 -6.50
C LYS A 292 -0.42 -28.77 -7.14
N GLU A 293 -0.26 -29.82 -7.95
CA GLU A 293 0.98 -30.03 -8.68
C GLU A 293 1.29 -28.84 -9.60
N GLY A 294 2.52 -28.34 -9.52
CA GLY A 294 2.96 -27.17 -10.27
C GLY A 294 2.50 -25.82 -9.68
N ALA A 295 1.93 -25.77 -8.48
CA ALA A 295 1.53 -24.52 -7.84
C ALA A 295 2.72 -23.56 -7.60
N VAL A 296 2.44 -22.26 -7.57
CA VAL A 296 3.41 -21.24 -7.17
C VAL A 296 3.24 -20.92 -5.70
N CYS A 297 4.31 -21.02 -4.92
CA CYS A 297 4.29 -20.80 -3.48
C CYS A 297 5.07 -19.53 -3.09
N ILE A 298 4.47 -18.65 -2.31
CA ILE A 298 5.09 -17.41 -1.83
C ILE A 298 4.90 -17.28 -0.32
N ASN A 299 5.98 -17.05 0.42
CA ASN A 299 5.91 -16.76 1.84
C ASN A 299 6.26 -15.29 2.12
N PHE A 300 5.34 -14.57 2.75
CA PHE A 300 5.56 -13.20 3.19
C PHE A 300 5.72 -13.04 4.71
N SER A 301 5.57 -14.11 5.49
CA SER A 301 5.90 -14.09 6.92
C SER A 301 7.41 -13.93 7.13
N SER A 302 7.81 -13.35 8.27
CA SER A 302 9.20 -13.44 8.74
C SER A 302 9.60 -14.90 8.97
N GLU A 303 8.63 -15.73 9.36
CA GLU A 303 8.80 -17.14 9.62
C GLU A 303 8.66 -18.00 8.38
N LYS A 304 9.33 -19.16 8.39
CA LYS A 304 9.21 -20.14 7.33
C LYS A 304 7.89 -20.90 7.48
N ASN A 305 6.84 -20.41 6.82
CA ASN A 305 5.55 -21.10 6.79
C ASN A 305 5.56 -22.36 5.90
N PHE A 306 6.34 -22.39 4.83
CA PHE A 306 6.49 -23.60 4.02
C PHE A 306 7.66 -24.46 4.52
N PRO A 307 7.42 -25.74 4.83
CA PRO A 307 8.49 -26.67 5.12
C PRO A 307 9.19 -27.11 3.81
N PRO A 308 10.37 -27.76 3.86
CA PRO A 308 11.19 -28.06 2.68
C PRO A 308 10.49 -28.86 1.57
N GLU A 309 9.49 -29.67 1.93
CA GLU A 309 8.69 -30.53 1.05
C GLU A 309 7.86 -29.73 0.03
N VAL A 310 7.71 -28.41 0.22
CA VAL A 310 7.09 -27.52 -0.79
C VAL A 310 7.73 -27.70 -2.18
N LYS A 311 9.03 -28.01 -2.21
CA LYS A 311 9.82 -28.18 -3.43
C LYS A 311 9.48 -29.44 -4.22
N GLU A 312 8.73 -30.37 -3.63
CA GLU A 312 8.36 -31.62 -4.30
C GLU A 312 7.14 -31.42 -5.21
N ARG A 313 6.32 -30.39 -4.95
CA ARG A 313 5.06 -30.14 -5.68
C ARG A 313 4.98 -28.78 -6.34
N ALA A 314 5.59 -27.76 -5.74
CA ALA A 314 5.55 -26.41 -6.30
C ALA A 314 6.42 -26.31 -7.57
N SER A 315 5.93 -25.64 -8.61
CA SER A 315 6.77 -25.31 -9.77
C SER A 315 7.77 -24.20 -9.44
N ILE A 316 7.34 -23.23 -8.64
CA ILE A 316 8.13 -22.07 -8.22
C ILE A 316 7.89 -21.82 -6.73
N TYR A 317 8.98 -21.55 -6.00
CA TYR A 317 8.91 -21.18 -4.59
C TYR A 317 9.69 -19.89 -4.31
N VAL A 318 9.02 -18.91 -3.69
CA VAL A 318 9.61 -17.67 -3.17
C VAL A 318 9.61 -17.72 -1.63
N PRO A 319 10.75 -18.01 -0.98
CA PRO A 319 10.79 -18.29 0.47
C PRO A 319 10.58 -17.07 1.38
N ALA A 320 10.84 -15.88 0.86
CA ALA A 320 10.71 -14.63 1.58
C ALA A 320 10.55 -13.49 0.57
N ILE A 321 9.84 -12.43 0.95
CA ILE A 321 9.61 -11.26 0.07
C ILE A 321 10.30 -9.97 0.54
N GLY A 322 10.89 -9.96 1.74
CA GLY A 322 11.28 -8.73 2.44
C GLY A 322 12.10 -7.73 1.61
N LYS A 323 13.04 -8.19 0.78
CA LYS A 323 13.81 -7.30 -0.10
C LYS A 323 12.95 -6.64 -1.18
N VAL A 324 11.97 -7.35 -1.74
CA VAL A 324 11.02 -6.76 -2.69
C VAL A 324 10.15 -5.73 -1.99
N THR A 325 9.72 -6.01 -0.75
CA THR A 325 8.96 -5.06 0.07
C THR A 325 9.73 -3.75 0.30
N ILE A 326 11.03 -3.82 0.65
CA ILE A 326 11.88 -2.61 0.83
C ILE A 326 11.99 -1.81 -0.47
N VAL A 327 12.16 -2.48 -1.61
CA VAL A 327 12.24 -1.79 -2.91
C VAL A 327 10.89 -1.15 -3.27
N VAL A 328 9.77 -1.82 -3.00
CA VAL A 328 8.42 -1.24 -3.19
C VAL A 328 8.18 -0.06 -2.24
N LEU A 329 8.65 -0.12 -1.00
CA LEU A 329 8.62 0.98 -0.05
C LEU A 329 9.32 2.23 -0.60
N LEU A 330 10.53 2.07 -1.15
CA LEU A 330 11.28 3.18 -1.75
C LEU A 330 10.62 3.72 -3.02
N ARG A 331 9.96 2.86 -3.80
CA ARG A 331 9.10 3.29 -4.91
C ARG A 331 7.90 4.12 -4.42
N ASN A 332 7.28 3.73 -3.31
CA ASN A 332 6.22 4.51 -2.68
C ASN A 332 6.75 5.85 -2.14
N LEU A 333 7.93 5.89 -1.53
CA LEU A 333 8.59 7.13 -1.10
C LEU A 333 8.75 8.11 -2.27
N LEU A 334 9.29 7.66 -3.40
CA LEU A 334 9.39 8.50 -4.60
C LEU A 334 8.02 9.05 -5.03
N ARG A 335 6.98 8.21 -5.00
CA ARG A 335 5.63 8.66 -5.35
C ARG A 335 5.07 9.68 -4.37
N VAL A 336 5.27 9.47 -3.08
CA VAL A 336 4.80 10.38 -2.03
C VAL A 336 5.47 11.75 -2.18
N VAL A 337 6.78 11.78 -2.43
CA VAL A 337 7.51 13.02 -2.71
C VAL A 337 6.99 13.73 -3.96
N GLN A 338 6.77 12.99 -5.06
CA GLN A 338 6.21 13.53 -6.29
C GLN A 338 4.80 14.13 -6.06
N ASN A 339 3.96 13.42 -5.30
CA ASN A 339 2.61 13.89 -4.96
C ASN A 339 2.67 15.19 -4.14
N ARG A 340 3.61 15.32 -3.20
CA ARG A 340 3.78 16.54 -2.40
C ARG A 340 4.25 17.71 -3.26
N GLN A 341 5.20 17.48 -4.17
CA GLN A 341 5.68 18.51 -5.10
C GLN A 341 4.57 18.99 -6.05
N ALA A 342 3.76 18.07 -6.57
CA ALA A 342 2.59 18.40 -7.39
C ALA A 342 1.59 19.28 -6.61
N GLN A 343 1.32 18.94 -5.35
CA GLN A 343 0.43 19.73 -4.50
C GLN A 343 0.98 21.14 -4.25
N LEU A 344 2.27 21.27 -3.94
CA LEU A 344 2.89 22.57 -3.70
C LEU A 344 2.87 23.47 -4.95
N GLN A 345 3.06 22.89 -6.15
CA GLN A 345 2.96 23.62 -7.41
C GLN A 345 1.55 24.17 -7.62
N LEU A 346 0.52 23.35 -7.39
CA LEU A 346 -0.87 23.79 -7.47
C LEU A 346 -1.19 24.93 -6.49
N GLU A 347 -0.74 24.81 -5.25
CA GLU A 347 -0.97 25.83 -4.22
C GLU A 347 -0.24 27.15 -4.55
N GLN A 348 0.85 27.11 -5.32
CA GLN A 348 1.55 28.29 -5.82
C GLN A 348 0.80 28.92 -7.00
N GLU A 349 0.36 28.12 -7.96
CA GLU A 349 -0.40 28.56 -9.14
C GLU A 349 -1.72 29.25 -8.72
N GLN A 350 -2.48 28.64 -7.81
CA GLN A 350 -3.71 29.21 -7.28
C GLN A 350 -3.47 30.54 -6.52
N ARG A 351 -2.32 30.66 -5.84
CA ARG A 351 -1.93 31.92 -5.16
C ARG A 351 -1.52 33.01 -6.15
N SER A 352 -0.92 32.69 -7.29
CA SER A 352 -0.64 33.66 -8.34
C SER A 352 -1.90 34.14 -9.05
N GLU A 353 -2.82 33.23 -9.42
CA GLU A 353 -4.07 33.57 -10.09
C GLU A 353 -5.00 34.43 -9.19
N GLY A 354 -5.05 34.14 -7.89
CA GLY A 354 -5.79 34.94 -6.92
C GLY A 354 -5.22 36.36 -6.72
N ARG A 355 -3.93 36.58 -6.99
CA ARG A 355 -3.31 37.92 -6.94
C ARG A 355 -3.61 38.73 -8.19
N ASP A 356 -3.59 38.11 -9.37
CA ASP A 356 -3.92 38.80 -10.63
C ASP A 356 -5.39 39.25 -10.71
N ALA A 357 -6.32 38.47 -10.13
CA ALA A 357 -7.72 38.87 -9.99
C ALA A 357 -7.92 40.11 -9.09
N SER A 358 -7.01 40.39 -8.16
CA SER A 358 -7.07 41.54 -7.25
C SER A 358 -6.45 42.83 -7.81
N HIS A 359 -5.70 42.76 -8.91
CA HIS A 359 -5.11 43.92 -9.60
C HIS A 359 -5.88 44.36 -10.86
N GLY A 360 -7.01 43.71 -11.19
CA GLY A 360 -7.85 44.05 -12.33
C GLY A 360 -8.94 45.10 -12.09
N VAL A 361 -9.16 45.55 -10.85
CA VAL A 361 -10.13 46.64 -10.58
C VAL A 361 -9.42 47.99 -10.63
N SER A 362 -9.15 48.45 -11.85
CA SER A 362 -8.90 49.87 -12.09
C SER A 362 -10.20 50.63 -11.84
N SER A 363 -10.19 51.50 -10.83
CA SER A 363 -11.25 52.45 -10.56
C SER A 363 -11.17 53.59 -11.59
N PRO A 364 -12.27 53.96 -12.26
CA PRO A 364 -12.40 55.30 -12.79
C PRO A 364 -13.35 56.07 -11.87
N LEU A 365 -12.88 57.17 -11.29
CA LEU A 365 -13.51 58.50 -11.41
C LEU A 365 -12.99 59.44 -10.32
N SER A 366 -12.38 60.52 -10.80
CA SER A 366 -12.04 61.71 -10.05
C SER A 366 -13.16 62.75 -10.15
N ASN A 367 -13.41 63.37 -8.99
CA ASN A 367 -13.77 64.78 -8.73
C ASN A 367 -15.13 65.42 -9.12
N THR A 368 -15.71 65.98 -8.02
CA THR A 368 -16.38 67.29 -7.83
C THR A 368 -17.85 67.45 -8.20
N LYS A 369 -18.72 67.64 -7.19
CA LYS A 369 -19.16 68.97 -6.72
C LYS A 369 -20.08 68.91 -5.48
N THR A 370 -19.85 69.90 -4.62
CA THR A 370 -20.55 70.41 -3.42
C THR A 370 -22.08 70.47 -3.52
N GLN A 371 -22.81 70.10 -2.45
CA GLN A 371 -23.80 70.95 -1.74
C GLN A 371 -24.55 70.26 -0.58
N ALA A 372 -24.53 70.95 0.57
CA ALA A 372 -25.54 71.12 1.62
C ALA A 372 -26.19 69.92 2.35
N GLN A 373 -26.07 69.93 3.69
CA GLN A 373 -26.93 69.24 4.66
C GLN A 373 -28.35 69.85 4.70
N PRO A 374 -29.34 69.14 5.26
CA PRO A 374 -29.78 69.52 6.61
C PRO A 374 -30.14 68.37 7.58
N GLU A 375 -29.88 68.67 8.86
CA GLU A 375 -30.48 68.34 10.16
C GLU A 375 -31.32 67.07 10.48
N LEU A 376 -30.92 66.49 11.63
CA LEU A 376 -31.63 65.93 12.81
C LEU A 376 -32.77 64.89 12.67
N VAL A 377 -32.66 63.78 13.43
CA VAL A 377 -33.32 63.51 14.74
C VAL A 377 -32.62 62.31 15.45
N PRO A 378 -32.32 62.34 16.77
CA PRO A 378 -31.80 61.19 17.52
C PRO A 378 -32.91 60.32 18.14
N ALA A 379 -32.71 59.00 18.19
CA ALA A 379 -33.58 58.06 18.89
C ALA A 379 -33.24 57.98 20.40
N PRO A 380 -34.22 57.81 21.29
CA PRO A 380 -33.98 57.85 22.73
C PRO A 380 -33.49 56.51 23.28
N THR A 381 -32.51 56.60 24.18
CA THR A 381 -32.21 55.63 25.23
C THR A 381 -33.27 55.70 26.32
N ASP A 382 -33.75 54.56 26.82
CA ASP A 382 -34.19 54.51 28.21
C ASP A 382 -33.83 53.18 28.88
N MET A 383 -33.22 53.33 30.05
CA MET A 383 -32.88 52.27 31.00
C MET A 383 -34.00 52.22 32.04
N SER A 384 -34.47 51.04 32.39
CA SER A 384 -34.87 50.79 33.78
C SER A 384 -34.65 49.34 34.16
N ALA A 385 -33.84 49.20 35.23
CA ALA A 385 -33.61 47.98 35.95
C ALA A 385 -34.79 47.69 36.89
N THR A 386 -35.16 46.42 37.06
CA THR A 386 -35.73 45.95 38.33
C THR A 386 -35.41 44.46 38.51
N THR A 387 -34.67 44.19 39.58
CA THR A 387 -34.39 42.91 40.22
C THR A 387 -35.66 42.30 40.84
N MET A 388 -35.85 40.98 40.76
CA MET A 388 -36.19 40.10 41.91
C MET A 388 -36.42 38.63 41.48
N ASN A 389 -35.67 37.74 42.13
CA ASN A 389 -36.03 36.45 42.74
C ASN A 389 -36.93 35.42 42.03
N GLY A 390 -36.49 34.15 42.09
CA GLY A 390 -37.35 33.06 42.60
C GLY A 390 -37.48 31.78 41.77
N VAL A 391 -36.62 30.81 42.11
CA VAL A 391 -36.79 29.34 42.24
C VAL A 391 -38.12 28.65 41.82
N ALA A 392 -37.94 27.40 41.33
CA ALA A 392 -38.87 26.25 41.15
C ALA A 392 -39.33 26.07 39.69
N SER A 393 -39.26 24.90 39.05
CA SER A 393 -39.20 23.50 39.51
C SER A 393 -38.52 22.62 38.46
#